data_AF-A0A3A4W521-F1
#
_entry.id   AF-A0A3A4W521-F1
#
_cell.length_a   1.000
_cell.length_b   1.000
_cell.length_c   1.000
_cell.angle_alpha   90.00
_cell.angle_beta   90.00
_cell.angle_gamma   90.00
#
_symmetry.space_group_name_H-M   'P 1'
#
loop_
_entity.id
_entity.type
_entity.pdbx_description
1 polymer ?
#
loop_
_entity_poly.entity_id
_entity_poly.type
_entity_poly.pdbx_seq_one_letter_code
_entity_poly.pdbx_strand_id
1 'polypeptide(L)'
;MIEYLKEAFNLANRNMQLVFVRLAATVINIIGLIVCLGLPVTVALSYLSFDIIHAENLFPYFVEKPHEILSRYTGLVIFFLISVISYILFVCIVIIYFLGGMLGTLRNSTVAPERKFSLSSFFRQANENFLRLFRLVSVESLVFMPLFTVLIIAGGAVVSDLHGVLQMESIFEVFFRSFALMSIAVFSAAAFIIYLVVMLISSVVSAVEGTGTVVTLKKTAGFLRKNPMAFLFSAILFIGLIVSAGVLLAFKISVSPFFPGGMVLFIISAVLQNYLSVVAWGFLVVYYIRATNYPASSGRYEI
;
A
#
# COMPACT_ATOMS: atom_id res chain seq x y z
N MET A 1 7.45 -24.14 8.60
CA MET A 1 7.62 -22.67 8.54
C MET A 1 8.98 -22.26 7.96
N ILE A 2 10.09 -22.64 8.59
CA ILE A 2 11.45 -22.37 8.10
C ILE A 2 11.66 -22.90 6.68
N GLU A 3 11.08 -24.05 6.34
CA GLU A 3 11.14 -24.64 5.01
C GLU A 3 10.50 -23.75 3.93
N TYR A 4 9.27 -23.24 4.15
CA TYR A 4 8.59 -22.32 3.23
C TYR A 4 9.36 -21.00 3.06
N LEU A 5 9.99 -20.52 4.13
CA LEU A 5 10.82 -19.32 4.07
C LEU A 5 12.09 -19.56 3.23
N LYS A 6 12.79 -20.68 3.45
CA LYS A 6 13.96 -21.07 2.64
C LYS A 6 13.58 -21.19 1.16
N GLU A 7 12.44 -21.80 0.87
CA GLU A 7 11.92 -21.92 -0.49
C GLU A 7 11.57 -20.56 -1.10
N ALA A 8 11.00 -19.64 -0.33
CA ALA A 8 10.73 -18.27 -0.76
C ALA A 8 12.02 -17.50 -1.09
N PHE A 9 13.07 -17.64 -0.27
CA PHE A 9 14.40 -17.07 -0.58
C PHE A 9 14.99 -17.67 -1.86
N ASN A 10 14.91 -18.99 -2.04
CA ASN A 10 15.36 -19.64 -3.26
C ASN A 10 14.56 -19.17 -4.49
N LEU A 11 13.24 -18.99 -4.33
CA LEU A 11 12.35 -18.49 -5.37
C LEU A 11 12.69 -17.04 -5.76
N ALA A 12 12.96 -16.18 -4.78
CA ALA A 12 13.40 -14.80 -5.00
C ALA A 12 14.78 -14.75 -5.67
N ASN A 13 15.73 -15.59 -5.23
CA ASN A 13 17.07 -15.67 -5.82
C ASN A 13 17.03 -16.12 -7.29
N ARG A 14 16.18 -17.09 -7.62
CA ARG A 14 15.99 -17.51 -9.02
C ARG A 14 15.33 -16.43 -9.85
N ASN A 15 14.49 -15.59 -9.24
CA ASN A 15 13.76 -14.52 -9.89
C ASN A 15 14.27 -13.12 -9.51
N MET A 16 15.58 -12.95 -9.35
CA MET A 16 16.18 -11.65 -9.01
C MET A 16 15.80 -10.53 -9.98
N GLN A 17 15.46 -10.88 -11.22
CA GLN A 17 14.95 -9.95 -12.22
C GLN A 17 13.65 -9.23 -11.78
N LEU A 18 12.82 -9.87 -10.94
CA LEU A 18 11.62 -9.22 -10.35
C LEU A 18 11.98 -8.03 -9.45
N VAL A 19 13.14 -8.08 -8.77
CA VAL A 19 13.61 -6.98 -7.91
C VAL A 19 13.91 -5.75 -8.75
N PHE A 20 14.58 -5.92 -9.89
CA PHE A 20 14.87 -4.83 -10.82
C PHE A 20 13.61 -4.26 -11.48
N VAL A 21 12.68 -5.13 -11.86
CA VAL A 21 11.37 -4.72 -12.41
C VAL A 21 10.62 -3.87 -11.40
N ARG A 22 10.63 -4.25 -10.11
CA ARG A 22 10.02 -3.46 -9.05
C ARG A 22 10.74 -2.15 -8.75
N LEU A 23 12.07 -2.14 -8.88
CA LEU A 23 12.86 -0.91 -8.78
C LEU A 23 12.49 0.07 -9.91
N ALA A 24 12.30 -0.43 -11.13
CA ALA A 24 11.78 0.36 -12.25
C ALA A 24 10.38 0.93 -11.95
N ALA A 25 9.47 0.15 -11.34
CA ALA A 25 8.17 0.64 -10.89
C ALA A 25 8.30 1.81 -9.88
N THR A 26 9.28 1.71 -8.98
CA THR A 26 9.56 2.77 -7.99
C THR A 26 10.03 4.05 -8.69
N VAL A 27 10.92 3.93 -9.68
CA VAL A 27 11.37 5.07 -10.50
C VAL A 27 10.20 5.70 -11.26
N ILE A 28 9.32 4.89 -11.86
CA ILE A 28 8.10 5.37 -12.54
C ILE A 28 7.21 6.15 -11.56
N ASN A 29 7.03 5.66 -10.33
CA ASN A 29 6.25 6.36 -9.30
C ASN A 29 6.88 7.69 -8.87
N ILE A 30 8.22 7.78 -8.81
CA ILE A 30 8.92 9.04 -8.51
C ILE A 30 8.76 10.05 -9.65
N ILE A 31 8.91 9.60 -10.90
CA ILE A 31 8.68 10.46 -12.07
C ILE A 31 7.22 10.95 -12.07
N GLY A 32 6.27 10.05 -11.82
CA GLY A 32 4.85 10.39 -11.68
C GLY A 32 4.60 11.41 -10.57
N LEU A 33 5.29 11.32 -9.43
CA LEU A 33 5.19 12.29 -8.34
C LEU A 33 5.63 13.69 -8.79
N ILE A 34 6.78 13.76 -9.46
CA ILE A 34 7.34 15.04 -9.95
C ILE A 34 6.42 15.66 -11.01
N VAL A 35 5.93 14.87 -11.95
CA VAL A 35 5.05 15.38 -13.02
C VAL A 35 3.67 15.77 -12.47
N CYS A 36 3.03 14.88 -11.71
CA CYS A 36 1.65 15.10 -11.26
C CYS A 36 1.55 16.09 -10.11
N LEU A 37 2.51 16.13 -9.16
CA LEU A 37 2.47 17.04 -8.01
C LEU A 37 3.51 18.15 -8.10
N GLY A 38 4.73 17.86 -8.57
CA GLY A 38 5.80 18.85 -8.64
C GLY A 38 5.48 20.02 -9.56
N LEU A 39 4.89 19.76 -10.74
CA LEU A 39 4.47 20.82 -11.66
C LEU A 39 3.37 21.72 -11.05
N PRO A 40 2.24 21.20 -10.54
CA PRO A 40 1.24 22.05 -9.89
C PRO A 40 1.76 22.82 -8.69
N VAL A 41 2.62 22.23 -7.86
CA VAL A 41 3.23 22.93 -6.74
C VAL A 41 4.11 24.08 -7.23
N THR A 42 4.90 23.86 -8.28
CA THR A 42 5.75 24.92 -8.86
C THR A 42 4.91 26.05 -9.44
N VAL A 43 3.83 25.74 -10.14
CA VAL A 43 2.88 26.74 -10.66
C VAL A 43 2.22 27.50 -9.51
N ALA A 44 1.76 26.80 -8.47
CA ALA A 44 1.18 27.37 -7.26
C ALA A 44 2.13 28.36 -6.58
N LEU A 45 3.37 27.93 -6.34
CA LEU A 45 4.39 28.75 -5.72
C LEU A 45 4.78 29.94 -6.60
N SER A 46 4.85 29.79 -7.92
CA SER A 46 5.17 30.89 -8.84
C SER A 46 4.08 31.95 -8.84
N TYR A 47 2.81 31.53 -8.86
CA TYR A 47 1.67 32.44 -8.85
C TYR A 47 1.55 33.15 -7.49
N LEU A 48 1.76 32.43 -6.38
CA LEU A 48 1.80 33.00 -5.04
C LEU A 48 2.98 33.97 -4.88
N SER A 49 4.16 33.63 -5.40
CA SER A 49 5.36 34.48 -5.35
C SER A 49 5.16 35.77 -6.14
N PHE A 50 4.53 35.70 -7.31
CA PHE A 50 4.19 36.88 -8.10
C PHE A 50 3.27 37.83 -7.32
N ASP A 51 2.23 37.29 -6.66
CA ASP A 51 1.33 38.08 -5.83
C ASP A 51 2.03 38.68 -4.60
N ILE A 52 2.93 37.94 -3.94
CA ILE A 52 3.72 38.43 -2.79
C ILE A 52 4.63 39.60 -3.20
N ILE A 53 5.25 39.53 -4.39
CA ILE A 53 6.16 40.57 -4.87
C ILE A 53 5.40 41.86 -5.24
N HIS A 54 4.14 41.76 -5.69
CA HIS A 54 3.35 42.90 -6.14
C HIS A 54 2.43 43.50 -5.06
N ALA A 55 2.30 42.87 -3.90
CA ALA A 55 1.42 43.35 -2.84
C ALA A 55 2.19 43.58 -1.54
N GLU A 56 2.50 44.86 -1.27
CA GLU A 56 3.11 45.30 -0.01
C GLU A 56 2.28 44.97 1.24
N ASN A 57 1.01 44.54 1.11
CA ASN A 57 0.08 44.34 2.23
C ASN A 57 -0.76 43.02 2.16
N LEU A 58 -0.20 41.91 1.71
CA LEU A 58 -0.93 40.62 1.66
C LEU A 58 -1.27 40.02 3.03
N PHE A 59 -0.39 40.16 4.01
CA PHE A 59 -0.58 39.57 5.34
C PHE A 59 -1.80 40.14 6.09
N PRO A 60 -2.02 41.47 6.13
CA PRO A 60 -3.26 42.06 6.66
C PRO A 60 -4.51 41.60 5.91
N TYR A 61 -4.44 41.50 4.58
CA TYR A 61 -5.56 41.08 3.72
C TYR A 61 -5.97 39.62 3.94
N PHE A 62 -5.01 38.74 4.26
CA PHE A 62 -5.24 37.35 4.64
C PHE A 62 -6.08 37.18 5.89
N VAL A 63 -5.94 38.10 6.84
CA VAL A 63 -6.63 38.05 8.14
C VAL A 63 -8.01 38.72 8.05
N GLU A 64 -8.14 39.82 7.31
CA GLU A 64 -9.42 40.54 7.19
C GLU A 64 -10.42 39.87 6.24
N LYS A 65 -9.97 39.26 5.14
CA LYS A 65 -10.87 38.72 4.10
C LYS A 65 -10.43 37.37 3.50
N PRO A 66 -10.47 36.29 4.29
CA PRO A 66 -10.05 34.96 3.84
C PRO A 66 -10.88 34.40 2.68
N HIS A 67 -12.14 34.82 2.56
CA HIS A 67 -13.07 34.35 1.53
C HIS A 67 -12.75 34.90 0.13
N GLU A 68 -12.29 36.15 0.01
CA GLU A 68 -11.90 36.76 -1.28
C GLU A 68 -10.64 36.09 -1.83
N ILE A 69 -9.68 35.75 -0.95
CA ILE A 69 -8.48 34.99 -1.31
C ILE A 69 -8.83 33.60 -1.77
N LEU A 70 -9.69 32.88 -1.03
CA LEU A 70 -10.13 31.54 -1.44
C LEU A 70 -10.80 31.58 -2.82
N SER A 71 -11.64 32.59 -3.10
CA SER A 71 -12.28 32.78 -4.40
C SER A 71 -11.25 33.02 -5.52
N ARG A 72 -10.20 33.80 -5.25
CA ARG A 72 -9.12 34.12 -6.20
C ARG A 72 -8.25 32.90 -6.55
N TYR A 73 -7.98 32.03 -5.58
CA TYR A 73 -7.17 30.82 -5.78
C TYR A 73 -8.00 29.55 -6.01
N THR A 74 -9.32 29.64 -6.13
CA THR A 74 -10.19 28.45 -6.27
C THR A 74 -9.78 27.58 -7.45
N GLY A 75 -9.49 28.18 -8.61
CA GLY A 75 -9.04 27.44 -9.79
C GLY A 75 -7.72 26.69 -9.55
N LEU A 76 -6.82 27.28 -8.78
CA LEU A 76 -5.52 26.70 -8.44
C LEU A 76 -5.66 25.56 -7.43
N VAL A 77 -6.55 25.71 -6.44
CA VAL A 77 -6.91 24.65 -5.49
C VAL A 77 -7.54 23.45 -6.20
N ILE A 78 -8.49 23.69 -7.12
CA ILE A 78 -9.11 22.61 -7.92
C ILE A 78 -8.07 21.91 -8.79
N PHE A 79 -7.21 22.66 -9.47
CA PHE A 79 -6.13 22.10 -10.29
C PHE A 79 -5.19 21.21 -9.46
N PHE A 80 -4.76 21.70 -8.29
CA PHE A 80 -3.93 20.92 -7.35
C PHE A 80 -4.64 19.64 -6.90
N LEU A 81 -5.93 19.72 -6.54
CA LEU A 81 -6.72 18.57 -6.10
C LEU A 81 -6.85 17.51 -7.20
N ILE A 82 -7.14 17.92 -8.45
CA ILE A 82 -7.21 17.02 -9.60
C ILE A 82 -5.86 16.33 -9.83
N SER A 83 -4.77 17.07 -9.70
CA SER A 83 -3.41 16.55 -9.79
C SER A 83 -3.08 15.51 -8.72
N VAL A 84 -3.49 15.76 -7.47
CA VAL A 84 -3.36 14.78 -6.37
C VAL A 84 -4.15 13.51 -6.65
N ILE A 85 -5.41 13.64 -7.05
CA ILE A 85 -6.25 12.47 -7.39
C ILE A 85 -5.65 11.69 -8.56
N SER A 86 -5.19 12.39 -9.60
CA SER A 86 -4.56 11.77 -10.78
C SER A 86 -3.28 11.01 -10.41
N TYR A 87 -2.46 11.58 -9.53
CA TYR A 87 -1.26 10.90 -9.02
C TYR A 87 -1.61 9.62 -8.24
N ILE A 88 -2.60 9.71 -7.33
CA ILE A 88 -3.04 8.55 -6.54
C ILE A 88 -3.55 7.44 -7.46
N LEU A 89 -4.38 7.77 -8.45
CA LEU A 89 -4.87 6.80 -9.44
C LEU A 89 -3.74 6.17 -10.23
N PHE A 90 -2.78 6.98 -10.70
CA PHE A 90 -1.60 6.50 -11.41
C PHE A 90 -0.79 5.50 -10.57
N VAL A 91 -0.48 5.85 -9.32
CA VAL A 91 0.28 4.97 -8.40
C VAL A 91 -0.49 3.68 -8.13
N CYS A 92 -1.81 3.75 -7.91
CA CYS A 92 -2.64 2.56 -7.72
C CYS A 92 -2.59 1.62 -8.92
N ILE A 93 -2.70 2.16 -10.14
CA ILE A 93 -2.61 1.38 -11.38
C ILE A 93 -1.24 0.70 -11.48
N VAL A 94 -0.15 1.44 -11.29
CA VAL A 94 1.22 0.91 -11.33
C VAL A 94 1.38 -0.20 -10.28
N ILE A 95 1.04 0.04 -9.02
CA ILE A 95 1.20 -0.95 -7.94
C ILE A 95 0.43 -2.24 -8.26
N ILE A 96 -0.85 -2.14 -8.65
CA ILE A 96 -1.69 -3.31 -8.95
C ILE A 96 -1.15 -4.07 -10.16
N TYR A 97 -0.71 -3.37 -11.20
CA TYR A 97 -0.14 -3.97 -12.40
C TYR A 97 1.13 -4.77 -12.10
N PHE A 98 2.07 -4.15 -11.37
CA PHE A 98 3.31 -4.81 -10.97
C PHE A 98 3.07 -5.96 -9.98
N LEU A 99 2.10 -5.82 -9.07
CA LEU A 99 1.69 -6.90 -8.18
C LEU A 99 1.15 -8.11 -8.95
N GLY A 100 0.31 -7.88 -9.96
CA GLY A 100 -0.21 -8.94 -10.84
C GLY A 100 0.89 -9.69 -11.59
N GLY A 101 1.83 -8.97 -12.19
CA GLY A 101 2.98 -9.57 -12.87
C GLY A 101 3.88 -10.37 -11.91
N MET A 102 4.11 -9.84 -10.71
CA MET A 102 4.93 -10.47 -9.68
C MET A 102 4.30 -11.76 -9.18
N LEU A 103 3.03 -11.73 -8.77
CA LEU A 103 2.33 -12.90 -8.26
C LEU A 103 2.21 -14.01 -9.32
N GLY A 104 1.86 -13.66 -10.57
CA GLY A 104 1.77 -14.62 -11.67
C GLY A 104 3.13 -15.25 -12.00
N THR A 105 4.21 -14.46 -11.97
CA THR A 105 5.57 -14.97 -12.18
C THR A 105 6.01 -15.90 -11.05
N LEU A 106 5.79 -15.50 -9.79
CA LEU A 106 6.13 -16.30 -8.62
C LEU A 106 5.34 -17.62 -8.58
N ARG A 107 4.04 -17.59 -8.91
CA ARG A 107 3.19 -18.77 -9.09
C ARG A 107 3.81 -19.71 -10.12
N ASN A 108 4.09 -19.21 -11.32
CA ASN A 108 4.61 -20.03 -12.42
C ASN A 108 5.97 -20.65 -12.07
N SER A 109 6.86 -19.92 -11.42
CA SER A 109 8.14 -20.44 -10.95
C SER A 109 8.00 -21.44 -9.80
N THR A 110 6.97 -21.32 -8.95
CA THR A 110 6.71 -22.27 -7.87
C THR A 110 6.18 -23.60 -8.42
N VAL A 111 5.25 -23.53 -9.36
CA VAL A 111 4.63 -24.71 -9.99
C VAL A 111 5.57 -25.41 -10.96
N ALA A 112 6.34 -24.65 -11.75
CA ALA A 112 7.28 -25.16 -12.74
C ALA A 112 8.69 -24.58 -12.50
N PRO A 113 9.52 -25.26 -11.67
CA PRO A 113 10.86 -24.77 -11.31
C PRO A 113 11.80 -24.50 -12.50
N GLU A 114 11.55 -25.14 -13.64
CA GLU A 114 12.36 -25.01 -14.86
C GLU A 114 12.04 -23.72 -15.65
N ARG A 115 10.88 -23.09 -15.43
CA ARG A 115 10.52 -21.84 -16.10
C ARG A 115 11.36 -20.69 -15.54
N LYS A 116 12.31 -20.23 -16.35
CA LYS A 116 13.09 -19.01 -16.10
C LYS A 116 12.22 -17.76 -16.25
N PHE A 117 12.58 -16.71 -15.53
CA PHE A 117 11.97 -15.40 -15.70
C PHE A 117 12.14 -14.90 -17.14
N SER A 118 11.08 -14.33 -17.69
CA SER A 118 11.15 -13.52 -18.91
C SER A 118 10.26 -12.29 -18.77
N LEU A 119 10.73 -11.16 -19.30
CA LEU A 119 10.01 -9.89 -19.23
C LEU A 119 8.65 -9.98 -19.94
N SER A 120 8.60 -10.69 -21.08
CA SER A 120 7.35 -10.94 -21.82
C SER A 120 6.35 -11.75 -21.01
N SER A 121 6.80 -12.78 -20.29
CA SER A 121 5.94 -13.56 -19.39
C SER A 121 5.44 -12.71 -18.23
N PHE A 122 6.28 -11.83 -17.67
CA PHE A 122 5.88 -10.91 -16.61
C PHE A 122 4.74 -9.97 -17.07
N PHE A 123 4.89 -9.30 -18.21
CA PHE A 123 3.86 -8.38 -18.73
C PHE A 123 2.57 -9.11 -19.13
N ARG A 124 2.69 -10.32 -19.68
CA ARG A 124 1.51 -11.18 -19.93
C ARG A 124 0.76 -11.48 -18.63
N GLN A 125 1.48 -11.92 -17.60
CA GLN A 125 0.91 -12.19 -16.28
C GLN A 125 0.35 -10.92 -15.61
N ALA A 126 0.98 -9.76 -15.83
CA ALA A 126 0.50 -8.48 -15.33
C ALA A 126 -0.84 -8.10 -15.98
N ASN A 127 -0.94 -8.19 -17.31
CA ASN A 127 -2.19 -7.89 -18.03
C ASN A 127 -3.33 -8.82 -17.61
N GLU A 128 -3.08 -10.13 -17.52
CA GLU A 128 -4.09 -11.13 -17.13
C GLU A 128 -4.62 -10.91 -15.70
N ASN A 129 -3.72 -10.58 -14.78
CA ASN A 129 -4.09 -10.42 -13.36
C ASN A 129 -4.50 -8.99 -12.99
N PHE A 130 -4.14 -7.97 -13.79
CA PHE A 130 -4.41 -6.57 -13.48
C PHE A 130 -5.88 -6.31 -13.21
N LEU A 131 -6.76 -6.66 -14.17
CA LEU A 131 -8.19 -6.39 -14.02
C LEU A 131 -8.82 -7.18 -12.88
N ARG A 132 -8.32 -8.40 -12.62
CA ARG A 132 -8.80 -9.26 -11.52
C ARG A 132 -8.43 -8.67 -10.17
N LEU A 133 -7.16 -8.30 -9.99
CA LEU A 133 -6.66 -7.68 -8.76
C LEU A 133 -7.27 -6.29 -8.55
N PHE A 134 -7.43 -5.50 -9.61
CA PHE A 134 -8.08 -4.19 -9.54
C PHE A 134 -9.52 -4.30 -9.03
N ARG A 135 -10.31 -5.22 -9.59
CA ARG A 135 -11.68 -5.48 -9.13
C ARG A 135 -11.71 -6.02 -7.70
N LEU A 136 -10.78 -6.92 -7.35
CA LEU A 136 -10.66 -7.45 -6.00
C LEU A 136 -10.38 -6.36 -4.97
N VAL A 137 -9.32 -5.58 -5.16
CA VAL A 137 -8.92 -4.49 -4.26
C VAL A 137 -10.03 -3.45 -4.17
N SER A 138 -10.72 -3.14 -5.27
CA SER A 138 -11.85 -2.19 -5.27
C SER A 138 -13.02 -2.71 -4.43
N VAL A 139 -13.40 -3.98 -4.57
CA VAL A 139 -14.50 -4.58 -3.79
C VAL A 139 -14.13 -4.69 -2.32
N GLU A 140 -12.91 -5.13 -2.00
CA GLU A 140 -12.43 -5.18 -0.62
C GLU A 140 -12.40 -3.77 0.01
N SER A 141 -11.87 -2.79 -0.70
CA SER A 141 -11.85 -1.40 -0.22
C SER A 141 -13.26 -0.86 0.01
N LEU A 142 -14.22 -1.17 -0.86
CA LEU A 142 -15.62 -0.76 -0.72
C LEU A 142 -16.28 -1.37 0.52
N VAL A 143 -15.89 -2.59 0.91
CA VAL A 143 -16.42 -3.26 2.11
C VAL A 143 -15.78 -2.71 3.40
N PHE A 144 -14.48 -2.46 3.38
CA PHE A 144 -13.74 -2.05 4.58
C PHE A 144 -13.77 -0.52 4.82
N MET A 145 -13.89 0.31 3.79
CA MET A 145 -13.96 1.77 3.98
C MET A 145 -15.13 2.21 4.87
N PRO A 146 -16.38 1.75 4.69
CA PRO A 146 -17.48 2.11 5.57
C PRO A 146 -17.22 1.74 7.04
N LEU A 147 -16.56 0.60 7.28
CA LEU A 147 -16.18 0.17 8.63
C LEU A 147 -15.20 1.17 9.27
N PHE A 148 -14.16 1.60 8.54
CA PHE A 148 -13.23 2.62 9.04
C PHE A 148 -13.93 3.97 9.25
N THR A 149 -14.81 4.37 8.35
CA THR A 149 -15.58 5.61 8.49
C THR A 149 -16.43 5.60 9.76
N VAL A 150 -17.15 4.50 10.03
CA VAL A 150 -17.94 4.35 11.26
C VAL A 150 -17.05 4.41 12.50
N LEU A 151 -15.88 3.75 12.50
CA LEU A 151 -14.95 3.78 13.63
C LEU A 151 -14.38 5.19 13.87
N ILE A 152 -14.04 5.93 12.82
CA ILE A 152 -13.54 7.31 12.91
C ILE A 152 -14.63 8.25 13.43
N ILE A 153 -15.85 8.16 12.89
CA ILE A 153 -17.00 8.97 13.34
C ILE A 153 -17.34 8.66 14.80
N ALA A 154 -17.39 7.39 15.18
CA ALA A 154 -17.60 6.98 16.57
C ALA A 154 -16.50 7.53 17.49
N GLY A 155 -15.24 7.50 17.05
CA GLY A 155 -14.12 8.14 17.74
C GLY A 155 -14.32 9.63 17.98
N GLY A 156 -14.74 10.36 16.94
CA GLY A 156 -15.04 11.79 17.04
C GLY A 156 -16.21 12.09 17.97
N ALA A 157 -17.32 11.35 17.83
CA ALA A 157 -18.54 11.55 18.61
C ALA A 157 -18.33 11.31 20.12
N VAL A 158 -17.60 10.25 20.48
CA VAL A 158 -17.30 9.98 21.89
C VAL A 158 -16.46 11.11 22.51
N VAL A 159 -15.54 11.69 21.74
CA VAL A 159 -14.73 12.83 22.22
C VAL A 159 -15.57 14.10 22.38
N SER A 160 -16.51 14.36 21.47
CA SER A 160 -17.36 15.56 21.55
C SER A 160 -18.39 15.48 22.68
N ASP A 161 -19.04 14.33 22.85
CA ASP A 161 -20.15 14.18 23.79
C ASP A 161 -19.66 14.15 25.24
N LEU A 162 -18.49 13.55 25.50
CA LEU A 162 -17.88 13.58 26.83
C LEU A 162 -17.56 15.01 27.28
N HIS A 163 -17.20 15.90 26.35
CA HIS A 163 -16.95 17.32 26.64
C HIS A 163 -18.23 18.09 27.00
N GLY A 164 -19.37 17.70 26.42
CA GLY A 164 -20.66 18.35 26.66
C GLY A 164 -21.34 17.90 27.97
N VAL A 165 -21.15 16.64 28.36
CA VAL A 165 -21.87 16.03 29.50
C VAL A 165 -21.13 16.18 30.82
N LEU A 166 -19.80 16.10 30.82
CA LEU A 166 -19.07 15.96 32.09
C LEU A 166 -18.73 17.27 32.77
N GLN A 167 -18.62 18.42 32.05
CA GLN A 167 -18.45 19.82 32.51
C GLN A 167 -17.57 20.10 33.75
N MET A 168 -16.92 19.09 34.29
CA MET A 168 -16.10 19.06 35.48
C MET A 168 -14.90 18.26 35.07
N GLU A 169 -13.72 18.86 35.20
CA GLU A 169 -12.40 18.24 35.02
C GLU A 169 -12.15 17.15 36.09
N SER A 170 -13.10 16.22 36.25
CA SER A 170 -13.00 15.11 37.16
C SER A 170 -12.11 14.06 36.53
N ILE A 171 -11.35 13.37 37.38
CA ILE A 171 -10.49 12.25 37.00
C ILE A 171 -11.28 11.17 36.23
N PHE A 172 -12.59 11.04 36.48
CA PHE A 172 -13.47 10.11 35.77
C PHE A 172 -13.67 10.49 34.29
N GLU A 173 -13.80 11.78 33.95
CA GLU A 173 -13.92 12.21 32.55
C GLU A 173 -12.66 11.85 31.77
N VAL A 174 -11.49 12.18 32.32
CA VAL A 174 -10.19 11.87 31.70
C VAL A 174 -10.03 10.36 31.52
N PHE A 175 -10.41 9.56 32.53
CA PHE A 175 -10.36 8.11 32.46
C PHE A 175 -11.26 7.55 31.34
N PHE A 176 -12.56 7.89 31.32
CA PHE A 176 -13.50 7.35 30.33
C PHE A 176 -13.16 7.81 28.91
N ARG A 177 -12.74 9.07 28.72
CA ARG A 177 -12.27 9.57 27.43
C ARG A 177 -11.05 8.81 26.93
N SER A 178 -10.06 8.62 27.80
CA SER A 178 -8.84 7.87 27.45
C SER A 178 -9.15 6.41 27.15
N PHE A 179 -9.98 5.78 27.96
CA PHE A 179 -10.40 4.38 27.77
C PHE A 179 -11.15 4.19 26.45
N ALA A 180 -12.09 5.08 26.13
CA ALA A 180 -12.85 4.99 24.88
C ALA A 180 -11.96 5.23 23.66
N LEU A 181 -11.09 6.25 23.71
CA LEU A 181 -10.12 6.51 22.65
C LEU A 181 -9.16 5.33 22.44
N MET A 182 -8.62 4.75 23.53
CA MET A 182 -7.78 3.56 23.42
C MET A 182 -8.54 2.36 22.85
N SER A 183 -9.79 2.15 23.28
CA SER A 183 -10.63 1.06 22.76
C SER A 183 -10.86 1.21 21.26
N ILE A 184 -11.24 2.40 20.80
CA ILE A 184 -11.47 2.70 19.38
C ILE A 184 -10.17 2.55 18.59
N ALA A 185 -9.04 3.00 19.13
CA ALA A 185 -7.73 2.82 18.51
C ALA A 185 -7.38 1.32 18.35
N VAL A 186 -7.60 0.51 19.40
CA VAL A 186 -7.34 -0.94 19.37
C VAL A 186 -8.25 -1.65 18.36
N PHE A 187 -9.55 -1.36 18.36
CA PHE A 187 -10.48 -1.95 17.39
C PHE A 187 -10.15 -1.52 15.95
N SER A 188 -9.76 -0.28 15.74
CA SER A 188 -9.34 0.23 14.43
C SER A 188 -8.06 -0.46 13.95
N ALA A 189 -7.08 -0.64 14.83
CA ALA A 189 -5.85 -1.36 14.52
C ALA A 189 -6.13 -2.84 14.19
N ALA A 190 -7.00 -3.50 14.94
CA ALA A 190 -7.41 -4.88 14.68
C ALA A 190 -8.14 -5.01 13.34
N ALA A 191 -9.11 -4.14 13.05
CA ALA A 191 -9.81 -4.11 11.77
C ALA A 191 -8.85 -3.86 10.59
N PHE A 192 -7.87 -2.99 10.78
CA PHE A 192 -6.82 -2.72 9.79
C PHE A 192 -5.92 -3.92 9.54
N ILE A 193 -5.49 -4.64 10.57
CA ILE A 193 -4.71 -5.88 10.41
C ILE A 193 -5.54 -6.94 9.68
N ILE A 194 -6.82 -7.10 10.03
CA ILE A 194 -7.72 -8.04 9.35
C ILE A 194 -7.85 -7.69 7.87
N TYR A 195 -8.11 -6.42 7.56
CA TYR A 195 -8.19 -5.92 6.19
C TYR A 195 -6.92 -6.25 5.39
N LEU A 196 -5.75 -5.95 5.95
CA LEU A 196 -4.47 -6.21 5.30
C LEU A 196 -4.26 -7.70 5.04
N VAL A 197 -4.50 -8.56 6.04
CA VAL A 197 -4.31 -10.00 5.88
C VAL A 197 -5.25 -10.57 4.82
N VAL A 198 -6.52 -10.18 4.85
CA VAL A 198 -7.51 -10.60 3.84
C VAL A 198 -7.04 -10.16 2.45
N MET A 199 -6.62 -8.90 2.29
CA MET A 199 -6.16 -8.37 1.01
C MET A 199 -4.92 -9.09 0.47
N LEU A 200 -3.93 -9.36 1.33
CA LEU A 200 -2.71 -10.08 0.96
C LEU A 200 -3.03 -11.50 0.45
N ILE A 201 -3.84 -12.25 1.22
CA ILE A 201 -4.18 -13.64 0.87
C ILE A 201 -5.10 -13.68 -0.34
N SER A 202 -6.12 -12.82 -0.41
CA SER A 202 -7.01 -12.73 -1.58
C SER A 202 -6.26 -12.40 -2.85
N SER A 203 -5.25 -11.52 -2.79
CA SER A 203 -4.40 -11.21 -3.94
C SER A 203 -3.66 -12.46 -4.45
N VAL A 204 -3.12 -13.27 -3.54
CA VAL A 204 -2.46 -14.54 -3.86
C VAL A 204 -3.46 -15.56 -4.42
N VAL A 205 -4.60 -15.77 -3.76
CA VAL A 205 -5.67 -16.67 -4.22
C VAL A 205 -6.11 -16.29 -5.64
N SER A 206 -6.34 -15.00 -5.88
CA SER A 206 -6.76 -14.48 -7.18
C SER A 206 -5.73 -14.74 -8.26
N ALA A 207 -4.44 -14.54 -7.96
CA ALA A 207 -3.36 -14.75 -8.93
C ALA A 207 -3.05 -16.23 -9.17
N VAL A 208 -3.20 -17.09 -8.16
CA VAL A 208 -2.94 -18.53 -8.25
C VAL A 208 -4.08 -19.26 -8.98
N GLU A 209 -5.33 -18.91 -8.67
CA GLU A 209 -6.49 -19.65 -9.17
C GLU A 209 -7.20 -18.99 -10.34
N GLY A 210 -6.99 -17.69 -10.56
CA GLY A 210 -7.59 -16.95 -11.68
C GLY A 210 -9.12 -16.82 -11.58
N THR A 211 -9.71 -17.00 -10.41
CA THR A 211 -11.17 -16.92 -10.21
C THR A 211 -11.69 -15.49 -10.04
N GLY A 212 -13.00 -15.30 -10.22
CA GLY A 212 -13.66 -14.01 -9.99
C GLY A 212 -13.65 -13.57 -8.52
N THR A 213 -13.76 -12.25 -8.30
CA THR A 213 -13.60 -11.57 -6.99
C THR A 213 -14.39 -12.21 -5.85
N VAL A 214 -15.69 -12.47 -6.03
CA VAL A 214 -16.54 -13.04 -4.96
C VAL A 214 -16.11 -14.46 -4.60
N VAL A 215 -15.72 -15.26 -5.60
CA VAL A 215 -15.23 -16.63 -5.38
C VAL A 215 -13.89 -16.59 -4.66
N THR A 216 -13.00 -15.67 -5.05
CA THR A 216 -11.71 -15.43 -4.37
C THR A 216 -11.93 -15.10 -2.90
N LEU A 217 -12.81 -14.16 -2.56
CA LEU A 217 -13.11 -13.80 -1.17
C LEU A 217 -13.65 -14.98 -0.35
N LYS A 218 -14.57 -15.76 -0.94
CA LYS A 218 -15.11 -16.97 -0.29
C LYS A 218 -14.01 -18.00 -0.02
N LYS A 219 -13.09 -18.18 -0.98
CA LYS A 219 -11.94 -19.08 -0.84
C LYS A 219 -10.93 -18.55 0.19
N THR A 220 -10.63 -17.26 0.21
CA THR A 220 -9.79 -16.62 1.23
C THR A 220 -10.36 -16.84 2.62
N ALA A 221 -11.65 -16.58 2.82
CA ALA A 221 -12.30 -16.79 4.12
C ALA A 221 -12.28 -18.27 4.53
N GLY A 222 -12.56 -19.19 3.59
CA GLY A 222 -12.47 -20.63 3.83
C GLY A 222 -11.05 -21.09 4.16
N PHE A 223 -10.04 -20.54 3.49
CA PHE A 223 -8.63 -20.82 3.71
C PHE A 223 -8.16 -20.34 5.09
N LEU A 224 -8.48 -19.09 5.45
CA LEU A 224 -8.17 -18.50 6.75
C LEU A 224 -8.85 -19.26 7.90
N ARG A 225 -10.09 -19.70 7.72
CA ARG A 225 -10.81 -20.49 8.74
C ARG A 225 -10.19 -21.88 8.94
N LYS A 226 -9.69 -22.51 7.86
CA LYS A 226 -9.02 -23.83 7.93
C LYS A 226 -7.59 -23.73 8.45
N ASN A 227 -6.90 -22.62 8.17
CA ASN A 227 -5.50 -22.40 8.50
C ASN A 227 -5.35 -21.11 9.33
N PRO A 228 -5.73 -21.10 10.62
CA PRO A 228 -5.63 -19.89 11.45
C PRO A 228 -4.19 -19.35 11.56
N MET A 229 -3.19 -20.24 11.46
CA MET A 229 -1.78 -19.84 11.44
C MET A 229 -1.42 -18.96 10.22
N ALA A 230 -2.15 -19.08 9.10
CA ALA A 230 -1.97 -18.24 7.92
C ALA A 230 -2.20 -16.75 8.23
N PHE A 231 -3.15 -16.46 9.12
CA PHE A 231 -3.45 -15.11 9.57
C PHE A 231 -2.24 -14.50 10.29
N LEU A 232 -1.75 -15.21 11.31
CA LEU A 232 -0.65 -14.76 12.14
C LEU A 232 0.65 -14.63 11.33
N PHE A 233 0.93 -15.56 10.40
CA PHE A 233 2.10 -15.46 9.54
C PHE A 233 2.04 -14.30 8.56
N SER A 234 0.88 -14.05 7.95
CA SER A 234 0.71 -12.91 7.04
C SER A 234 0.85 -11.59 7.79
N ALA A 235 0.28 -11.50 8.99
CA ALA A 235 0.40 -10.32 9.85
C ALA A 235 1.85 -10.05 10.27
N ILE A 236 2.57 -11.06 10.78
CA ILE A 236 3.98 -10.93 11.19
C ILE A 236 4.86 -10.54 10.01
N LEU A 237 4.67 -11.17 8.85
CA LEU A 237 5.46 -10.91 7.66
C LEU A 237 5.25 -9.48 7.16
N PHE A 238 4.02 -8.97 7.20
CA PHE A 238 3.72 -7.59 6.82
C PHE A 238 4.23 -6.57 7.85
N ILE A 239 4.07 -6.82 9.15
CA ILE A 239 4.65 -6.00 10.21
C ILE A 239 6.18 -5.97 10.06
N GLY A 240 6.82 -7.11 9.79
CA GLY A 240 8.25 -7.19 9.53
C GLY A 240 8.68 -6.38 8.31
N LEU A 241 7.88 -6.34 7.24
CA LEU A 241 8.12 -5.46 6.09
C LEU A 241 7.99 -3.98 6.45
N ILE A 242 6.99 -3.59 7.26
CA ILE A 242 6.84 -2.19 7.71
C ILE A 242 8.02 -1.79 8.60
N VAL A 243 8.37 -2.62 9.58
CA VAL A 243 9.48 -2.37 10.50
C VAL A 243 10.80 -2.27 9.73
N SER A 244 11.06 -3.20 8.81
CA SER A 244 12.28 -3.13 7.98
C SER A 244 12.29 -1.90 7.09
N ALA A 245 11.15 -1.51 6.49
CA ALA A 245 11.05 -0.28 5.72
C ALA A 245 11.32 0.96 6.59
N GLY A 246 10.78 1.02 7.81
CA GLY A 246 10.98 2.10 8.78
C GLY A 246 12.44 2.21 9.23
N VAL A 247 13.07 1.07 9.55
CA VAL A 247 14.50 1.02 9.89
C VAL A 247 15.35 1.52 8.73
N LEU A 248 15.10 1.02 7.51
CA LEU A 248 15.83 1.47 6.32
C LEU A 248 15.60 2.96 6.02
N LEU A 249 14.40 3.49 6.28
CA LEU A 249 14.11 4.92 6.16
C LEU A 249 14.91 5.75 7.17
N ALA A 250 14.94 5.32 8.44
CA ALA A 250 15.72 6.00 9.48
C ALA A 250 17.22 6.04 9.14
N PHE A 251 17.75 4.93 8.60
CA PHE A 251 19.12 4.89 8.08
C PHE A 251 19.33 5.85 6.90
N LYS A 252 18.38 5.96 5.96
CA LYS A 252 18.45 6.92 4.84
C LYS A 252 18.47 8.38 5.30
N ILE A 253 17.65 8.75 6.29
CA ILE A 253 17.56 10.13 6.79
C ILE A 253 18.85 10.52 7.52
N SER A 254 19.47 9.57 8.21
CA SER A 254 20.71 9.81 8.97
C SER A 254 21.93 10.05 8.07
N VAL A 255 21.88 9.64 6.80
CA VAL A 255 22.99 9.78 5.85
C VAL A 255 22.58 10.75 4.75
N SER A 256 23.24 11.92 4.70
CA SER A 256 22.95 12.91 3.66
C SER A 256 23.10 12.28 2.26
N PRO A 257 22.11 12.41 1.37
CA PRO A 257 22.16 11.85 0.02
C PRO A 257 23.24 12.50 -0.85
N PHE A 258 23.79 13.65 -0.43
CA PHE A 258 24.83 14.39 -1.14
C PHE A 258 26.25 13.92 -0.82
N PHE A 259 26.42 13.02 0.16
CA PHE A 259 27.71 12.39 0.41
C PHE A 259 27.90 11.19 -0.55
N PRO A 260 29.10 10.95 -1.11
CA PRO A 260 29.32 9.86 -2.07
C PRO A 260 28.90 8.47 -1.56
N GLY A 261 29.06 8.23 -0.25
CA GLY A 261 28.57 7.01 0.41
C GLY A 261 27.04 6.96 0.60
N GLY A 262 26.36 8.11 0.64
CA GLY A 262 24.92 8.21 0.83
C GLY A 262 24.11 7.68 -0.35
N MET A 263 24.53 7.99 -1.59
CA MET A 263 23.85 7.47 -2.79
C MET A 263 23.93 5.93 -2.89
N VAL A 264 25.10 5.35 -2.58
CA VAL A 264 25.30 3.89 -2.59
C VAL A 264 24.38 3.22 -1.56
N LEU A 265 24.32 3.76 -0.34
CA LEU A 265 23.44 3.25 0.72
C LEU A 265 21.96 3.38 0.35
N PHE A 266 21.57 4.46 -0.34
CA PHE A 266 20.20 4.64 -0.82
C PHE A 266 19.80 3.57 -1.84
N ILE A 267 20.71 3.23 -2.78
CA ILE A 267 20.48 2.17 -3.77
C ILE A 267 20.41 0.80 -3.09
N ILE A 268 21.37 0.48 -2.21
CA ILE A 268 21.40 -0.81 -1.49
C ILE A 268 20.12 -1.00 -0.68
N SER A 269 19.70 0.01 0.07
CA SER A 269 18.48 -0.05 0.86
C SER A 269 17.23 -0.19 -0.01
N ALA A 270 17.17 0.47 -1.18
CA ALA A 270 16.09 0.29 -2.13
C ALA A 270 16.05 -1.15 -2.71
N VAL A 271 17.20 -1.70 -3.10
CA VAL A 271 17.30 -3.09 -3.59
C VAL A 271 16.89 -4.07 -2.50
N LEU A 272 17.39 -3.90 -1.28
CA LEU A 272 17.06 -4.77 -0.13
C LEU A 272 15.57 -4.73 0.20
N GLN A 273 14.96 -3.55 0.24
CA GLN A 273 13.52 -3.39 0.50
C GLN A 273 12.66 -4.09 -0.57
N ASN A 274 13.04 -3.94 -1.84
CA ASN A 274 12.34 -4.60 -2.94
C ASN A 274 12.54 -6.12 -2.91
N TYR A 275 13.75 -6.59 -2.61
CA TYR A 275 14.06 -8.00 -2.44
C TYR A 275 13.26 -8.65 -1.31
N LEU A 276 13.25 -8.04 -0.12
CA LEU A 276 12.48 -8.53 1.03
C LEU A 276 10.99 -8.65 0.70
N SER A 277 10.46 -7.69 -0.06
CA SER A 277 9.06 -7.75 -0.44
C SER A 277 8.78 -8.80 -1.54
N VAL A 278 9.72 -9.11 -2.43
CA VAL A 278 9.59 -10.28 -3.34
C VAL A 278 9.62 -11.60 -2.54
N VAL A 279 10.52 -11.72 -1.55
CA VAL A 279 10.56 -12.89 -0.65
C VAL A 279 9.25 -13.04 0.11
N ALA A 280 8.70 -11.94 0.62
CA ALA A 280 7.41 -11.92 1.31
C ALA A 280 6.26 -12.43 0.45
N TRP A 281 6.12 -11.92 -0.77
CA TRP A 281 5.10 -12.41 -1.70
C TRP A 281 5.35 -13.85 -2.13
N GLY A 282 6.61 -14.23 -2.36
CA GLY A 282 7.01 -15.59 -2.67
C GLY A 282 6.63 -16.58 -1.57
N PHE A 283 6.83 -16.20 -0.31
CA PHE A 283 6.42 -17.00 0.85
C PHE A 283 4.91 -17.23 0.86
N LEU A 284 4.10 -16.19 0.65
CA LEU A 284 2.65 -16.33 0.64
C LEU A 284 2.17 -17.22 -0.52
N VAL A 285 2.77 -17.09 -1.71
CA VAL A 285 2.46 -17.94 -2.86
C VAL A 285 2.80 -19.40 -2.60
N VAL A 286 4.02 -19.69 -2.11
CA VAL A 286 4.48 -21.04 -1.77
C VAL A 286 3.60 -21.65 -0.68
N TYR A 287 3.31 -20.89 0.37
CA TYR A 287 2.48 -21.33 1.49
C TYR A 287 1.07 -21.68 1.02
N TYR A 288 0.45 -20.81 0.21
CA TYR A 288 -0.89 -21.05 -0.33
C TYR A 288 -0.94 -22.31 -1.22
N ILE A 289 -0.01 -22.44 -2.17
CA ILE A 289 0.03 -23.57 -3.12
C ILE A 289 0.19 -24.89 -2.38
N ARG A 290 1.12 -24.96 -1.42
CA ARG A 290 1.35 -26.19 -0.63
C ARG A 290 0.18 -26.49 0.31
N ALA A 291 -0.40 -25.48 0.98
CA ALA A 291 -1.52 -25.69 1.90
C ALA A 291 -2.82 -26.12 1.19
N THR A 292 -2.97 -25.79 -0.09
CA THR A 292 -4.16 -26.17 -0.90
C THR A 292 -3.91 -27.37 -1.81
N ASN A 293 -2.69 -27.92 -1.86
CA ASN A 293 -2.26 -28.94 -2.82
C ASN A 293 -2.64 -28.57 -4.27
N TYR A 294 -2.48 -27.29 -4.64
CA TYR A 294 -2.92 -26.81 -5.94
C TYR A 294 -2.20 -27.58 -7.07
N PRO A 295 -2.93 -28.27 -7.98
CA PRO A 295 -2.31 -29.19 -8.92
C PRO A 295 -1.47 -28.45 -9.95
N ALA A 296 -0.22 -28.89 -10.08
CA ALA A 296 0.77 -28.33 -11.03
C ALA A 296 0.39 -28.49 -12.51
N SER A 297 -0.75 -29.12 -12.84
CA SER A 297 -1.10 -29.51 -14.21
C SER A 297 -2.00 -28.55 -14.97
N SER A 298 -2.51 -27.47 -14.36
CA SER A 298 -3.39 -26.52 -15.07
C SER A 298 -2.64 -25.56 -16.01
N GLY A 299 -1.31 -25.54 -15.98
CA GLY A 299 -0.46 -24.74 -16.89
C GLY A 299 -0.09 -25.42 -18.21
N ARG A 300 -0.66 -26.59 -18.54
CA ARG A 300 -0.32 -27.40 -19.73
C ARG A 300 -1.22 -27.19 -20.96
N TYR A 301 -2.23 -26.32 -20.89
CA TYR A 301 -3.19 -26.13 -21.99
C TYR A 301 -3.24 -24.69 -22.53
N GLU A 302 -2.08 -24.05 -22.73
CA GLU A 302 -1.99 -22.89 -23.62
C GLU A 302 -0.64 -22.97 -24.36
N ILE A 303 -0.62 -23.78 -25.42
CA ILE A 303 0.37 -23.72 -26.51
C ILE A 303 -0.30 -22.97 -27.66
#